data_AF-A0AB39J1D1-F1
#
_entry.id   AF-A0AB39J1D1-F1
#
_cell.length_a   1.000
_cell.length_b   1.000
_cell.length_c   1.000
_cell.angle_alpha   90.00
_cell.angle_beta   90.00
_cell.angle_gamma   90.00
#
_symmetry.space_group_name_H-M   'P 1'
#
loop_
_entity.id
_entity.type
_entity.pdbx_description
1 polymer ?
#
loop_
_entity_poly.entity_id
_entity_poly.type
_entity_poly.pdbx_seq_one_letter_code
_entity_poly.pdbx_strand_id
1 'polypeptide(L)'
;MINKRFKCFLWYYSSYCILLISIGIYFGNIVNKELFEAAPPTSGQDFMSVVLMHNLTNFGMYLLGFLFSPLFQIMDFGGSSFVITMGFRTLGAQEALDKLIPHGLLEFPNMLLYQGISQYVLFTLIYTKSIKAALGVMKKMIPYYVLSLVILIIAAFIEGYDSLLFSIIINIS
;
A
#
# COMPACT_ATOMS: atom_id res chain seq x y z
N MET A 1 -28.13 -8.84 11.08
CA MET A 1 -27.01 -9.80 10.95
C MET A 1 -25.78 -9.25 10.20
N ILE A 2 -25.95 -8.49 9.10
CA ILE A 2 -24.86 -7.90 8.30
C ILE A 2 -23.91 -7.02 9.17
N ASN A 3 -24.45 -6.27 10.12
CA ASN A 3 -23.68 -5.33 10.93
C ASN A 3 -22.68 -6.03 11.90
N LYS A 4 -23.04 -7.17 12.49
CA LYS A 4 -22.15 -7.92 13.41
C LYS A 4 -20.97 -8.55 12.65
N ARG A 5 -21.25 -9.12 11.47
CA ARG A 5 -20.22 -9.73 10.62
C ARG A 5 -19.23 -8.69 10.09
N PHE A 6 -19.71 -7.54 9.64
CA PHE A 6 -18.84 -6.46 9.18
C PHE A 6 -17.98 -5.90 10.33
N LYS A 7 -18.55 -5.69 11.52
CA LYS A 7 -17.78 -5.29 12.72
C LYS A 7 -16.69 -6.31 13.08
N CYS A 8 -17.00 -7.60 13.01
CA CYS A 8 -16.02 -8.66 13.24
C CYS A 8 -14.88 -8.61 12.22
N PHE A 9 -15.22 -8.39 10.94
CA PHE A 9 -14.22 -8.23 9.90
C PHE A 9 -13.33 -7.01 10.15
N LEU A 10 -13.91 -5.86 10.51
CA LEU A 10 -13.12 -4.66 10.79
C LEU A 10 -12.14 -4.87 11.94
N TRP A 11 -12.59 -5.49 13.04
CA TRP A 11 -11.71 -5.83 14.16
C TRP A 11 -10.55 -6.74 13.74
N TYR A 12 -10.86 -7.81 13.00
CA TYR A 12 -9.86 -8.70 12.44
C TYR A 12 -8.88 -7.94 11.55
N TYR A 13 -9.39 -7.16 10.59
CA TYR A 13 -8.59 -6.47 9.58
C TYR A 13 -7.69 -5.42 10.21
N SER A 14 -8.21 -4.58 11.10
CA SER A 14 -7.42 -3.60 11.83
C SER A 14 -6.31 -4.26 12.66
N SER A 15 -6.63 -5.34 13.37
CA SER A 15 -5.63 -6.08 14.16
C SER A 15 -4.55 -6.71 13.26
N TYR A 16 -4.96 -7.23 12.09
CA TYR A 16 -4.06 -7.81 11.11
C TYR A 16 -3.09 -6.77 10.55
N CYS A 17 -3.59 -5.60 10.12
CA CYS A 17 -2.75 -4.51 9.63
C CYS A 17 -1.75 -4.02 10.71
N ILE A 18 -2.23 -3.80 11.94
CA ILE A 18 -1.38 -3.36 13.06
C ILE A 18 -0.27 -4.39 13.31
N LEU A 19 -0.60 -5.68 13.32
CA LEU A 19 0.37 -6.74 13.53
C LEU A 19 1.45 -6.73 12.44
N LEU A 20 1.06 -6.68 11.17
CA LEU A 20 2.02 -6.71 10.05
C LEU A 20 2.93 -5.48 10.04
N ILE A 21 2.38 -4.29 10.28
CA ILE A 21 3.16 -3.05 10.42
C ILE A 21 4.14 -3.17 11.59
N SER A 22 3.68 -3.68 12.74
CA SER A 22 4.54 -3.86 13.92
C SER A 22 5.68 -4.84 13.65
N ILE A 23 5.43 -5.93 12.92
CA ILE A 23 6.45 -6.90 12.52
C ILE A 23 7.50 -6.24 11.62
N GLY A 24 7.09 -5.49 10.60
CA GLY A 24 8.04 -4.81 9.70
C GLY A 24 8.87 -3.75 10.43
N ILE A 25 8.27 -2.97 11.33
CA ILE A 25 8.99 -2.03 12.20
C ILE A 25 10.00 -2.78 13.09
N TYR A 26 9.59 -3.88 13.71
CA TYR A 26 10.46 -4.68 14.56
C TYR A 26 11.69 -5.18 13.78
N PHE A 27 11.48 -5.84 12.64
CA PHE A 27 12.58 -6.30 11.80
C PHE A 27 13.44 -5.15 11.29
N GLY A 28 12.84 -4.04 10.90
CA GLY A 28 13.53 -2.85 10.43
C GLY A 28 14.42 -2.21 11.50
N ASN A 29 14.18 -2.47 12.80
CA ASN A 29 15.04 -1.99 13.88
C ASN A 29 16.19 -2.93 14.22
N ILE A 30 15.99 -4.25 14.11
CA ILE A 30 16.98 -5.25 14.54
C ILE A 30 17.97 -5.63 13.44
N VAL A 31 17.60 -5.48 12.17
CA VAL A 31 18.46 -5.83 11.04
C VAL A 31 19.61 -4.81 10.91
N ASN A 32 20.81 -5.26 10.52
CA ASN A 32 21.95 -4.36 10.31
C ASN A 32 21.66 -3.43 9.12
N LYS A 33 21.69 -2.11 9.39
CA LYS A 33 21.45 -1.07 8.38
C LYS A 33 22.52 -1.01 7.30
N GLU A 34 23.74 -1.45 7.60
CA GLU A 34 24.87 -1.46 6.66
C GLU A 34 24.68 -2.49 5.52
N LEU A 35 23.78 -3.45 5.68
CA LEU A 35 23.42 -4.40 4.62
C LEU A 35 22.56 -3.78 3.52
N PHE A 36 22.08 -2.55 3.72
CA PHE A 36 21.17 -1.86 2.82
C PHE A 36 21.83 -0.54 2.40
N GLU A 37 22.53 -0.56 1.27
CA GLU A 37 22.99 0.67 0.64
C GLU A 37 21.78 1.46 0.12
N ALA A 38 21.72 2.74 0.48
CA ALA A 38 20.73 3.66 -0.09
C ALA A 38 21.11 3.91 -1.56
N ALA A 39 20.60 3.08 -2.48
CA ALA A 39 20.68 3.37 -3.89
C ALA A 39 19.99 4.73 -4.14
N PRO A 40 20.64 5.69 -4.82
CA PRO A 40 20.02 6.98 -5.10
C PRO A 40 18.74 6.74 -5.90
N PRO A 41 17.62 7.39 -5.53
CA PRO A 41 16.37 7.18 -6.23
C PRO A 41 16.53 7.61 -7.70
N THR A 42 16.06 6.79 -8.62
CA THR A 42 15.83 7.22 -10.00
C THR A 42 14.85 8.39 -9.98
N SER A 43 15.26 9.55 -10.48
CA SER A 43 14.43 10.77 -10.50
C SER A 43 13.85 11.03 -11.89
N GLY A 44 12.65 11.62 -11.98
CA GLY A 44 12.05 12.10 -13.23
C GLY A 44 10.86 11.26 -13.73
N GLN A 45 10.45 11.43 -14.99
CA GLN A 45 9.27 10.77 -15.58
C GLN A 45 9.31 9.23 -15.51
N ASP A 46 10.51 8.65 -15.56
CA ASP A 46 10.72 7.22 -15.41
C ASP A 46 10.27 6.73 -14.02
N PHE A 47 10.46 7.54 -12.98
CA PHE A 47 10.01 7.24 -11.61
C PHE A 47 8.49 7.20 -11.49
N MET A 48 7.79 8.21 -12.05
CA MET A 48 6.32 8.24 -12.09
C MET A 48 5.74 6.98 -12.74
N SER A 49 6.31 6.56 -13.87
CA SER A 49 5.84 5.39 -14.61
C SER A 49 6.03 4.09 -13.80
N VAL A 50 7.15 3.99 -13.06
CA VAL A 50 7.46 2.86 -12.20
C VAL A 50 6.51 2.80 -11.01
N VAL A 51 6.26 3.92 -10.33
CA VAL A 51 5.35 3.94 -9.18
C VAL A 51 3.91 3.66 -9.61
N LEU A 52 3.44 4.27 -10.70
CA LEU A 52 2.11 3.98 -11.22
C LEU A 52 1.96 2.50 -11.61
N MET A 53 2.93 1.93 -12.32
CA MET A 53 2.89 0.53 -12.73
C MET A 53 2.90 -0.41 -11.51
N HIS A 54 3.73 -0.12 -10.51
CA HIS A 54 3.76 -0.86 -9.26
C HIS A 54 2.40 -0.81 -8.55
N ASN A 55 1.84 0.39 -8.39
CA ASN A 55 0.56 0.58 -7.70
C ASN A 55 -0.63 -0.03 -8.45
N LEU A 56 -0.64 0.03 -9.78
CA LEU A 56 -1.65 -0.65 -10.61
C LEU A 56 -1.51 -2.17 -10.55
N THR A 57 -0.28 -2.68 -10.51
CA THR A 57 -0.02 -4.13 -10.36
C THR A 57 -0.55 -4.61 -9.02
N ASN A 58 -0.21 -3.91 -7.94
CA ASN A 58 -0.75 -4.20 -6.61
C ASN A 58 -2.28 -4.16 -6.62
N PHE A 59 -2.89 -3.08 -7.13
CA PHE A 59 -4.33 -2.98 -7.25
C PHE A 59 -4.97 -4.17 -8.00
N GLY A 60 -4.39 -4.56 -9.14
CA GLY A 60 -4.84 -5.72 -9.92
C GLY A 60 -4.70 -7.04 -9.15
N MET A 61 -3.58 -7.24 -8.44
CA MET A 61 -3.36 -8.41 -7.59
C MET A 61 -4.41 -8.53 -6.48
N TYR A 62 -4.79 -7.43 -5.83
CA TYR A 62 -5.84 -7.47 -4.82
C TYR A 62 -7.25 -7.60 -5.41
N LEU A 63 -7.49 -7.02 -6.57
CA LEU A 63 -8.79 -7.13 -7.24
C LEU A 63 -9.06 -8.57 -7.67
N LEU A 64 -8.08 -9.26 -8.29
CA LEU A 64 -8.28 -10.59 -8.85
C LEU A 64 -7.82 -11.72 -7.91
N GLY A 65 -6.76 -11.48 -7.15
CA GLY A 65 -6.09 -12.46 -6.28
C GLY A 65 -6.60 -12.46 -4.84
N PHE A 66 -7.89 -12.17 -4.60
CA PHE A 66 -8.44 -12.04 -3.24
C PHE A 66 -8.20 -13.26 -2.34
N LEU A 67 -8.05 -14.46 -2.92
CA LEU A 67 -7.72 -15.69 -2.19
C LEU A 67 -6.36 -15.63 -1.49
N PHE A 68 -5.42 -14.88 -2.06
CA PHE A 68 -4.05 -14.71 -1.55
C PHE A 68 -3.84 -13.35 -0.89
N SER A 69 -4.90 -12.54 -0.75
CA SER A 69 -4.82 -11.19 -0.18
C SER A 69 -4.11 -11.09 1.17
N PRO A 70 -4.21 -12.06 2.11
CA PRO A 70 -3.44 -11.98 3.35
C PRO A 70 -1.92 -12.07 3.11
N LEU A 71 -1.49 -12.90 2.16
CA LEU A 71 -0.07 -13.06 1.82
C LEU A 71 0.49 -11.81 1.15
N PHE A 72 -0.26 -11.22 0.22
CA PHE A 72 0.12 -9.96 -0.40
C PHE A 72 0.26 -8.85 0.64
N GLN A 73 -0.60 -8.82 1.65
CA GLN A 73 -0.53 -7.82 2.71
C GLN A 73 0.68 -7.96 3.62
N ILE A 74 1.19 -9.19 3.82
CA ILE A 74 2.45 -9.40 4.56
C ILE A 74 3.58 -8.69 3.81
N MET A 75 3.63 -8.84 2.49
CA MET A 75 4.63 -8.20 1.65
C MET A 75 4.46 -6.67 1.66
N ASP A 76 3.24 -6.17 1.49
CA ASP A 76 3.00 -4.73 1.43
C ASP A 76 3.16 -4.05 2.79
N PHE A 77 2.38 -4.42 3.81
CA PHE A 77 2.45 -3.73 5.10
C PHE A 77 3.72 -4.07 5.87
N GLY A 78 4.14 -5.33 5.87
CA GLY A 78 5.38 -5.74 6.52
C GLY A 78 6.60 -5.19 5.78
N GLY A 79 6.66 -5.34 4.46
CA GLY A 79 7.76 -4.85 3.64
C GLY A 79 7.87 -3.32 3.63
N SER A 80 6.77 -2.60 3.42
CA SER A 80 6.80 -1.13 3.42
C SER A 80 7.17 -0.58 4.79
N SER A 81 6.61 -1.10 5.88
CA SER A 81 6.99 -0.63 7.22
C SER A 81 8.45 -0.96 7.58
N PHE A 82 8.98 -2.10 7.10
CA PHE A 82 10.40 -2.42 7.17
C PHE A 82 11.25 -1.39 6.42
N VAL A 83 10.95 -1.13 5.13
CA VAL A 83 11.70 -0.18 4.29
C VAL A 83 11.65 1.23 4.86
N ILE A 84 10.48 1.67 5.32
CA ILE A 84 10.31 2.99 5.97
C ILE A 84 11.21 3.07 7.20
N THR A 85 11.14 2.07 8.10
CA THR A 85 11.97 2.03 9.31
C THR A 85 13.46 2.07 8.99
N MET A 86 13.88 1.34 7.96
CA MET A 86 15.27 1.37 7.47
C MET A 86 15.64 2.75 6.94
N GLY A 87 14.78 3.39 6.15
CA GLY A 87 14.96 4.76 5.67
C GLY A 87 15.16 5.77 6.80
N PHE A 88 14.37 5.69 7.87
CA PHE A 88 14.57 6.51 9.06
C PHE A 88 15.95 6.27 9.71
N ARG A 89 16.42 5.02 9.74
CA ARG A 89 17.71 4.65 10.36
C ARG A 89 18.93 4.98 9.51
N THR A 90 18.79 5.04 8.19
CA THR A 90 19.88 5.30 7.25
C THR A 90 19.98 6.76 6.83
N LEU A 91 18.85 7.40 6.52
CA LEU A 91 18.77 8.77 5.99
C LEU A 91 18.42 9.81 7.07
N GLY A 92 17.88 9.37 8.21
CA GLY A 92 17.35 10.26 9.23
C GLY A 92 15.89 10.65 8.99
N ALA A 93 15.27 11.24 10.01
CA ALA A 93 13.82 11.43 10.05
C ALA A 93 13.29 12.43 9.02
N GLN A 94 14.01 13.53 8.79
CA GLN A 94 13.59 14.59 7.88
C GLN A 94 13.52 14.07 6.44
N GLU A 95 14.62 13.50 5.93
CA GLU A 95 14.68 12.96 4.57
C GLU A 95 13.70 11.80 4.36
N ALA A 96 13.50 10.95 5.37
CA ALA A 96 12.53 9.87 5.29
C ALA A 96 11.09 10.41 5.19
N LEU A 97 10.73 11.44 5.96
CA LEU A 97 9.40 12.06 5.92
C LEU A 97 9.16 12.83 4.62
N ASP A 98 10.16 13.58 4.14
CA ASP A 98 10.05 14.34 2.89
C ASP A 98 9.83 13.43 1.68
N LYS A 99 10.37 12.21 1.72
CA LYS A 99 10.10 11.17 0.72
C LYS A 99 8.74 10.50 0.89
N LEU A 100 8.23 10.37 2.11
CA LEU A 100 7.01 9.60 2.41
C LEU A 100 5.72 10.40 2.25
N ILE A 101 5.72 11.67 2.67
CA ILE A 101 4.52 12.50 2.75
C ILE A 101 3.87 12.79 1.39
N PRO A 102 4.61 13.11 0.31
CA PRO A 102 4.04 13.54 -0.97
C PRO A 102 2.98 12.58 -1.55
N HIS A 103 3.23 11.27 -1.46
CA HIS A 103 2.33 10.24 -1.99
C HIS A 103 1.65 9.42 -0.88
N GLY A 104 2.33 9.22 0.26
CA GLY A 104 1.86 8.33 1.32
C GLY A 104 0.51 8.75 1.93
N LEU A 105 0.17 10.04 1.91
CA LEU A 105 -1.13 10.53 2.41
C LEU A 105 -2.32 10.07 1.58
N LEU A 106 -2.16 9.89 0.27
CA LEU A 106 -3.22 9.41 -0.61
C LEU A 106 -3.13 7.90 -0.81
N GLU A 107 -1.92 7.38 -0.99
CA GLU A 107 -1.71 5.97 -1.30
C GLU A 107 -2.03 5.08 -0.11
N PHE A 108 -1.60 5.43 1.10
CA PHE A 108 -1.80 4.55 2.25
C PHE A 108 -3.29 4.33 2.60
N PRO A 109 -4.15 5.37 2.70
CA PRO A 109 -5.59 5.15 2.90
C PRO A 109 -6.23 4.35 1.75
N ASN A 110 -5.76 4.57 0.52
CA ASN A 110 -6.28 3.86 -0.64
C ASN A 110 -5.88 2.38 -0.63
N MET A 111 -4.62 2.07 -0.30
CA MET A 111 -4.13 0.71 -0.06
C MET A 111 -4.97 0.01 1.02
N LEU A 112 -5.18 0.66 2.17
CA LEU A 112 -6.03 0.11 3.22
C LEU A 112 -7.44 -0.21 2.71
N LEU A 113 -8.01 0.62 1.83
CA LEU A 113 -9.33 0.42 1.26
C LEU A 113 -9.38 -0.78 0.31
N TYR A 114 -8.63 -0.78 -0.80
CA TYR A 114 -8.77 -1.82 -1.82
C TYR A 114 -8.26 -3.19 -1.33
N GLN A 115 -7.21 -3.21 -0.51
CA GLN A 115 -6.73 -4.45 0.10
C GLN A 115 -7.70 -4.97 1.16
N GLY A 116 -8.33 -4.06 1.91
CA GLY A 116 -9.37 -4.38 2.88
C GLY A 116 -10.61 -4.96 2.22
N ILE A 117 -11.04 -4.40 1.08
CA ILE A 117 -12.13 -4.98 0.27
C ILE A 117 -11.75 -6.39 -0.20
N SER A 118 -10.52 -6.58 -0.68
CA SER A 118 -10.03 -7.89 -1.12
C SER A 118 -10.09 -8.95 0.00
N GLN A 119 -9.56 -8.62 1.19
CA GLN A 119 -9.71 -9.48 2.36
C GLN A 119 -11.16 -9.67 2.80
N TYR A 120 -12.03 -8.66 2.63
CA TYR A 120 -13.45 -8.79 2.97
C TYR A 120 -14.17 -9.76 2.02
N VAL A 121 -13.80 -9.79 0.75
CA VAL A 121 -14.28 -10.79 -0.22
C VAL A 121 -13.82 -12.18 0.20
N LEU A 122 -12.56 -12.35 0.61
CA LEU A 122 -12.06 -13.62 1.16
C LEU A 122 -12.78 -14.03 2.45
N PHE A 123 -12.95 -13.10 3.39
CA PHE A 123 -13.69 -13.33 4.63
C PHE A 123 -15.15 -13.72 4.33
N THR A 124 -15.77 -13.13 3.31
CA THR A 124 -17.08 -13.54 2.82
C THR A 124 -17.10 -14.98 2.36
N LEU A 125 -16.11 -15.36 1.54
CA LEU A 125 -15.97 -16.72 1.06
C LEU A 125 -15.82 -17.71 2.22
N ILE A 126 -14.93 -17.42 3.17
CA ILE A 126 -14.67 -18.31 4.32
C ILE A 126 -15.91 -18.47 5.20
N TYR A 127 -16.61 -17.36 5.49
CA TYR A 127 -17.77 -17.35 6.37
C TYR A 127 -19.00 -18.01 5.72
N THR A 128 -19.25 -17.73 4.44
CA THR A 128 -20.45 -18.22 3.74
C THR A 128 -20.24 -19.53 2.98
N LYS A 129 -18.98 -19.95 2.82
CA LYS A 129 -18.57 -21.09 1.97
C LYS A 129 -19.11 -21.01 0.55
N SER A 130 -19.30 -19.79 0.03
CA SER A 130 -19.95 -19.56 -1.27
C SER A 130 -19.16 -18.57 -2.12
N ILE A 131 -18.62 -19.06 -3.24
CA ILE A 131 -17.97 -18.21 -4.24
C ILE A 131 -18.95 -17.21 -4.86
N LYS A 132 -20.21 -17.62 -5.07
CA LYS A 132 -21.27 -16.74 -5.57
C LYS A 132 -21.52 -15.57 -4.62
N ALA A 133 -21.50 -15.80 -3.31
CA ALA A 133 -21.64 -14.73 -2.32
C ALA A 133 -20.42 -13.79 -2.32
N ALA A 134 -19.20 -14.33 -2.41
CA ALA A 134 -17.98 -13.55 -2.50
C ALA A 134 -17.93 -12.66 -3.76
N LEU A 135 -18.21 -13.23 -4.94
CA LEU A 135 -18.31 -12.48 -6.19
C LEU A 135 -19.46 -11.45 -6.16
N GLY A 136 -20.56 -11.77 -5.47
CA GLY A 136 -21.64 -10.82 -5.21
C GLY A 136 -21.20 -9.62 -4.39
N VAL A 137 -20.31 -9.81 -3.40
CA VAL A 137 -19.68 -8.69 -2.66
C VAL A 137 -18.73 -7.92 -3.57
N MET A 138 -17.85 -8.60 -4.31
CA MET A 138 -16.93 -7.97 -5.25
C MET A 138 -17.66 -7.05 -6.24
N LYS A 139 -18.77 -7.53 -6.82
CA LYS A 139 -19.62 -6.74 -7.73
C LYS A 139 -20.21 -5.50 -7.06
N LYS A 140 -20.65 -5.61 -5.80
CA LYS A 140 -21.16 -4.47 -5.02
C LYS A 140 -20.07 -3.45 -4.69
N MET A 141 -18.81 -3.85 -4.66
CA MET A 141 -17.68 -3.00 -4.32
C MET A 141 -17.03 -2.30 -5.52
N ILE A 142 -17.53 -2.54 -6.75
CA ILE A 142 -17.04 -1.89 -7.99
C ILE A 142 -16.86 -0.37 -7.85
N PRO A 143 -17.81 0.40 -7.28
CA PRO A 143 -17.62 1.84 -7.13
C PRO A 143 -16.38 2.23 -6.33
N TYR A 144 -16.04 1.45 -5.29
CA TYR A 144 -14.85 1.69 -4.47
C TYR A 144 -13.56 1.30 -5.20
N TYR A 145 -13.60 0.25 -6.03
CA TYR A 145 -12.47 -0.09 -6.90
C TYR A 145 -12.20 1.00 -7.93
N VAL A 146 -13.25 1.56 -8.55
CA VAL A 146 -13.12 2.69 -9.48
C VAL A 146 -12.57 3.92 -8.77
N LEU A 147 -13.11 4.25 -7.58
CA LEU A 147 -12.57 5.33 -6.76
C LEU A 147 -11.09 5.11 -6.43
N SER A 148 -10.72 3.87 -6.05
CA SER A 148 -9.34 3.54 -5.73
C SER A 148 -8.42 3.73 -6.92
N LEU A 149 -8.85 3.34 -8.12
CA LEU A 149 -8.10 3.55 -9.36
C LEU A 149 -7.88 5.04 -9.65
N VAL A 150 -8.91 5.87 -9.47
CA VAL A 150 -8.80 7.32 -9.63
C VAL A 150 -7.79 7.90 -8.64
N ILE A 151 -7.79 7.47 -7.39
CA ILE A 151 -6.83 7.92 -6.38
C ILE A 151 -5.40 7.52 -6.77
N LEU A 152 -5.17 6.30 -7.28
CA LEU A 152 -3.83 5.87 -7.72
C LEU A 152 -3.29 6.72 -8.87
N ILE A 153 -4.17 7.08 -9.82
CA ILE A 153 -3.79 7.94 -10.94
C ILE A 153 -3.40 9.33 -10.41
N ILE A 154 -4.22 9.92 -9.52
CA ILE A 154 -3.93 11.22 -8.92
C ILE A 154 -2.61 11.21 -8.14
N ALA A 155 -2.39 10.17 -7.32
CA ALA A 155 -1.16 10.03 -6.52
C ALA A 155 0.09 9.96 -7.42
N ALA A 156 0.05 9.16 -8.48
CA ALA A 156 1.15 9.08 -9.44
C ALA A 156 1.43 10.42 -10.14
N PHE A 157 0.40 11.19 -10.50
CA PHE A 157 0.59 12.53 -11.07
C PHE A 157 1.28 13.49 -10.09
N ILE A 158 0.93 13.44 -8.81
CA ILE A 158 1.58 14.25 -7.77
C ILE A 158 3.06 13.90 -7.65
N GLU A 159 3.42 12.62 -7.58
CA GLU A 159 4.83 12.19 -7.55
C GLU A 159 5.61 12.59 -8.80
N GLY A 160 4.99 12.48 -9.98
CA GLY A 160 5.60 12.90 -11.24
C GLY A 160 5.92 14.39 -11.26
N TYR A 161 5.04 15.22 -10.69
CA TYR A 161 5.24 16.67 -10.64
C TYR A 161 6.30 17.07 -9.58
N ASP A 162 6.25 16.49 -8.39
CA ASP A 162 7.22 16.77 -7.32
C ASP A 162 8.64 16.35 -7.73
N SER A 163 8.78 15.20 -8.39
CA SER A 163 10.07 14.74 -8.91
C SER A 163 10.62 15.65 -10.04
N LEU A 164 9.73 16.19 -10.90
CA LEU A 164 10.10 17.15 -11.93
C LEU A 164 10.59 18.47 -11.32
N LEU A 165 9.85 19.03 -10.35
CA LEU A 165 10.25 20.25 -9.64
C LEU A 165 11.61 20.10 -8.94
N PHE A 166 11.82 18.97 -8.26
CA PHE A 166 13.09 18.67 -7.61
C PHE A 166 14.26 18.61 -8.62
N SER A 167 14.04 18.00 -9.78
CA SER A 167 15.05 17.93 -10.85
C SER A 167 15.41 19.30 -11.43
N ILE A 168 14.45 20.23 -11.50
CA ILE A 168 14.68 21.60 -11.99
C ILE A 168 15.49 22.40 -10.97
N ILE A 169 15.20 22.27 -9.68
CA ILE A 169 15.91 22.99 -8.61
C ILE A 169 17.39 22.56 -8.54
N ILE A 170 17.67 21.25 -8.65
CA ILE A 170 19.05 20.74 -8.64
C ILE A 170 19.83 21.18 -9.89
N ASN A 171 19.21 21.25 -11.06
CA ASN A 171 19.92 21.67 -12.28
C ASN A 171 20.19 23.19 -12.36
N ILE A 172 19.63 23.98 -11.44
CA ILE A 172 19.83 25.44 -11.36
C ILE A 172 20.78 25.83 -10.21
N SER A 173 21.14 24.89 -9.32
CA SER A 173 22.07 25.10 -8.19
C SER A 173 23.48 24.58 -8.49
#